data_AF-A0AAJ2JDJ6-F1
#
_entry.id   AF-A0AAJ2JDJ6-F1
#
_cell.length_a   1.000
_cell.length_b   1.000
_cell.length_c   1.000
_cell.angle_alpha   90.00
_cell.angle_beta   90.00
_cell.angle_gamma   90.00
#
_symmetry.space_group_name_H-M   'P 1'
#
loop_
_entity.id
_entity.type
_entity.pdbx_description
1 polymer ?
#
loop_
_entity_poly.entity_id
_entity_poly.type
_entity_poly.pdbx_seq_one_letter_code
_entity_poly.pdbx_strand_id
1 'polypeptide(L)'
;MIAAQAQWLEPPVPSPIAFQRISSERFLQLRRQAMQFVEVRPGHGFQFVERYEDASFQIHCRGVPVLWLERRQQHVLLQASLDANQRAPAVVPLRALLQWQLEPVDYLEQVLAGVPEPVLMDRVLQMLAGEVPDGARCGTP
;
A
#
# COMPACT_ATOMS: atom_id res chain seq x y z
N MET A 1 -33.86 -0.23 -15.43
CA MET A 1 -32.59 0.50 -15.25
C MET A 1 -31.58 -0.48 -14.68
N ILE A 2 -30.58 -0.85 -15.47
CA ILE A 2 -29.51 -1.75 -15.01
C ILE A 2 -28.54 -0.86 -14.26
N ALA A 3 -28.51 -0.95 -12.93
CA ALA A 3 -27.47 -0.33 -12.13
C ALA A 3 -26.16 -1.05 -12.48
N ALA A 4 -25.39 -0.46 -13.38
CA ALA A 4 -23.99 -0.82 -13.55
C ALA A 4 -23.31 -0.44 -12.23
N GLN A 5 -23.35 -1.36 -11.25
CA GLN A 5 -22.33 -1.43 -10.23
C GLN A 5 -21.04 -1.69 -10.99
N ALA A 6 -20.42 -0.59 -11.45
CA ALA A 6 -19.06 -0.61 -11.93
C ALA A 6 -18.28 -1.31 -10.83
N GLN A 7 -17.85 -2.53 -11.12
CA GLN A 7 -16.74 -3.17 -10.46
C GLN A 7 -15.62 -2.17 -10.62
N TRP A 8 -15.46 -1.29 -9.63
CA TRP A 8 -14.40 -0.30 -9.63
C TRP A 8 -13.13 -1.12 -9.65
N LEU A 9 -12.50 -1.11 -10.83
CA LEU A 9 -11.32 -1.87 -11.17
C LEU A 9 -10.32 -1.72 -10.01
N GLU A 10 -9.69 -2.84 -9.63
CA GLU A 10 -8.56 -2.77 -8.71
C GLU A 10 -7.64 -1.63 -9.15
N PRO A 11 -7.30 -0.69 -8.26
CA PRO A 11 -6.55 0.48 -8.65
C PRO A 11 -5.24 0.03 -9.29
N PRO A 12 -4.78 0.71 -10.35
CA PRO A 12 -3.51 0.38 -10.96
C PRO A 12 -2.43 0.36 -9.88
N VAL A 13 -1.76 -0.78 -9.81
CA VAL A 13 -0.75 -1.13 -8.80
C VAL A 13 0.54 -0.41 -9.22
N PRO A 14 0.98 0.65 -8.52
CA PRO A 14 2.16 1.39 -8.95
C PRO A 14 3.44 0.57 -8.77
N SER A 15 4.57 1.09 -9.21
CA SER A 15 5.85 0.44 -8.94
C SER A 15 6.10 0.38 -7.41
N PRO A 16 6.41 -0.79 -6.82
CA PRO A 16 6.84 -0.87 -5.43
C PRO A 16 8.16 -0.14 -5.24
N ILE A 17 8.48 0.28 -4.02
CA ILE A 17 9.81 0.79 -3.66
C ILE A 17 10.52 -0.31 -2.88
N ALA A 18 11.72 -0.69 -3.32
CA ALA A 18 12.58 -1.62 -2.62
C ALA A 18 13.43 -0.91 -1.56
N PHE A 19 13.71 -1.68 -0.51
CA PHE A 19 14.54 -1.33 0.64
C PHE A 19 15.42 -2.52 1.00
N GLN A 20 16.46 -2.28 1.79
CA GLN A 20 17.30 -3.36 2.28
C GLN A 20 16.48 -4.38 3.06
N ARG A 21 16.94 -5.63 3.08
CA ARG A 21 16.34 -6.68 3.88
C ARG A 21 16.28 -6.26 5.36
N ILE A 22 15.16 -6.55 6.00
CA ILE A 22 14.99 -6.39 7.45
C ILE A 22 14.95 -7.73 8.19
N SER A 23 15.29 -7.72 9.48
CA SER A 23 15.13 -8.87 10.36
C SER A 23 13.65 -9.21 10.60
N SER A 24 13.37 -10.44 11.04
CA SER A 24 12.01 -10.84 11.43
C SER A 24 11.45 -9.98 12.56
N GLU A 25 12.28 -9.60 13.54
CA GLU A 25 11.87 -8.70 14.63
C GLU A 25 11.44 -7.32 14.11
N ARG A 26 12.20 -6.76 13.17
CA ARG A 26 11.88 -5.48 12.53
C ARG A 26 10.60 -5.59 11.71
N PHE A 27 10.40 -6.69 10.98
CA PHE A 27 9.14 -6.94 10.27
C PHE A 27 7.95 -6.99 11.23
N LEU A 28 8.07 -7.75 12.33
CA LEU A 28 7.03 -7.84 13.36
C LEU A 28 6.73 -6.48 14.01
N GLN A 29 7.73 -5.61 14.14
CA GLN A 29 7.52 -4.23 14.61
C GLN A 29 6.67 -3.41 13.62
N LEU A 30 6.99 -3.44 12.33
CA LEU A 30 6.23 -2.74 11.29
C LEU A 30 4.80 -3.30 11.18
N ARG A 31 4.65 -4.63 11.29
CA ARG A 31 3.35 -5.32 11.34
C ARG A 31 2.48 -4.80 12.48
N ARG A 32 3.02 -4.68 13.70
CA ARG A 32 2.27 -4.13 14.85
C ARG A 32 1.83 -2.69 14.63
N GLN A 33 2.68 -1.83 14.04
CA GLN A 33 2.30 -0.45 13.71
C GLN A 33 1.15 -0.41 12.69
N ALA A 34 1.18 -1.27 11.68
CA ALA A 34 0.11 -1.39 10.69
C ALA A 34 -1.20 -1.92 11.31
N MET A 35 -1.13 -2.88 12.23
CA MET A 35 -2.30 -3.34 12.99
C MET A 35 -2.90 -2.22 13.85
N GLN A 36 -2.06 -1.53 14.64
CA GLN A 36 -2.47 -0.40 15.48
C GLN A 36 -3.13 0.71 14.66
N PHE A 37 -2.65 0.97 13.44
CA PHE A 37 -3.29 1.92 12.53
C PHE A 37 -4.76 1.57 12.25
N VAL A 38 -5.09 0.29 12.06
CA VAL A 38 -6.47 -0.16 11.81
C VAL A 38 -7.29 -0.14 13.10
N GLU A 39 -6.72 -0.65 14.20
CA GLU A 39 -7.40 -0.78 15.50
C GLU A 39 -7.92 0.55 16.06
N VAL A 40 -7.17 1.64 15.89
CA VAL A 40 -7.59 2.97 16.36
C VAL A 40 -8.57 3.69 15.43
N ARG A 41 -9.00 3.03 14.34
CA ARG A 41 -9.94 3.60 13.34
C ARG A 41 -11.15 2.67 13.11
N PRO A 42 -11.86 2.24 14.18
CA PRO A 42 -13.04 1.40 14.02
C PRO A 42 -14.11 2.13 13.18
N GLY A 43 -14.78 1.40 12.30
CA GLY A 43 -15.84 1.95 11.43
C GLY A 43 -15.35 2.74 10.21
N HIS A 44 -14.05 3.07 10.11
CA HIS A 44 -13.54 3.88 9.00
C HIS A 44 -13.27 3.07 7.71
N GLY A 45 -13.64 1.80 7.67
CA GLY A 45 -13.49 0.91 6.51
C GLY A 45 -12.09 0.31 6.32
N PHE A 46 -11.16 0.54 7.26
CA PHE A 46 -9.82 -0.05 7.20
C PHE A 46 -9.79 -1.50 7.70
N GLN A 47 -8.97 -2.32 7.07
CA GLN A 47 -8.72 -3.71 7.46
C GLN A 47 -7.24 -4.04 7.34
N PHE A 48 -6.71 -4.82 8.29
CA PHE A 48 -5.38 -5.41 8.20
C PHE A 48 -5.51 -6.83 7.65
N VAL A 49 -4.72 -7.17 6.63
CA VAL A 49 -4.74 -8.48 5.98
C VAL A 49 -3.32 -9.04 5.94
N GLU A 50 -3.10 -10.16 6.60
CA GLU A 50 -1.87 -10.93 6.50
C GLU A 50 -1.95 -11.86 5.28
N ARG A 51 -0.99 -11.75 4.36
CA ARG A 51 -0.96 -12.56 3.12
C ARG A 51 -0.10 -13.79 3.29
N TYR A 52 1.08 -13.60 3.89
CA TYR A 52 2.02 -14.65 4.22
C TYR A 52 2.53 -14.39 5.63
N GLU A 53 2.44 -15.41 6.48
CA GLU A 53 2.88 -15.32 7.87
C GLU A 53 4.32 -14.81 7.95
N ASP A 54 4.52 -13.75 8.72
CA ASP A 54 5.81 -13.08 8.94
C ASP A 54 6.56 -12.61 7.68
N ALA A 55 5.87 -12.54 6.53
CA ALA A 55 6.49 -12.16 5.26
C ALA A 55 5.71 -11.09 4.49
N SER A 56 4.39 -10.98 4.65
CA SER A 56 3.63 -9.95 3.93
C SER A 56 2.34 -9.56 4.63
N PHE A 57 2.09 -8.26 4.68
CA PHE A 57 0.81 -7.70 5.11
C PHE A 57 0.32 -6.60 4.17
N GLN A 58 -0.99 -6.34 4.26
CA GLN A 58 -1.68 -5.29 3.52
C GLN A 58 -2.63 -4.52 4.45
N ILE A 59 -2.81 -3.23 4.15
CA ILE A 59 -3.94 -2.44 4.61
C ILE A 59 -4.93 -2.33 3.47
N HIS A 60 -6.17 -2.70 3.74
CA HIS A 60 -7.28 -2.58 2.81
C HIS A 60 -8.18 -1.43 3.24
N CYS A 61 -8.76 -0.75 2.26
CA CYS A 61 -9.87 0.17 2.42
C CYS A 61 -11.10 -0.44 1.73
N ARG A 62 -12.11 -0.81 2.52
CA ARG A 62 -13.36 -1.44 2.04
C ARG A 62 -13.11 -2.62 1.08
N GLY A 63 -12.16 -3.50 1.45
CA GLY A 63 -11.76 -4.67 0.67
C GLY A 63 -10.82 -4.40 -0.50
N VAL A 64 -10.50 -3.13 -0.79
CA VAL A 64 -9.50 -2.76 -1.81
C VAL A 64 -8.16 -2.53 -1.13
N PRO A 65 -7.08 -3.19 -1.57
CA PRO A 65 -5.78 -2.96 -0.98
C PRO A 65 -5.38 -1.49 -1.25
N VAL A 66 -4.91 -0.76 -0.22
CA VAL A 66 -4.30 0.58 -0.32
C VAL A 66 -2.82 0.73 0.15
N LEU A 67 -2.26 -0.22 0.94
CA LEU A 67 -0.82 -0.28 1.30
C LEU A 67 -0.35 -1.72 1.49
N TRP A 68 0.82 -2.11 0.97
CA TRP A 68 1.45 -3.43 1.13
C TRP A 68 2.88 -3.28 1.61
N LEU A 69 3.29 -4.22 2.45
CA LEU A 69 4.68 -4.47 2.74
C LEU A 69 4.98 -5.96 2.57
N GLU A 70 6.03 -6.27 1.82
CA GLU A 70 6.46 -7.64 1.50
C GLU A 70 7.94 -7.79 1.80
N ARG A 71 8.30 -8.72 2.67
CA ARG A 71 9.68 -9.09 2.98
C ARG A 71 10.09 -10.26 2.08
N ARG A 72 11.04 -10.01 1.20
CA ARG A 72 11.67 -11.00 0.34
C ARG A 72 13.00 -11.47 0.93
N GLN A 73 13.69 -12.37 0.22
CA GLN A 73 14.99 -12.89 0.65
C GLN A 73 16.05 -11.80 0.78
N GLN A 74 16.12 -10.88 -0.17
CA GLN A 74 17.18 -9.86 -0.26
C GLN A 74 16.67 -8.42 -0.01
N HIS A 75 15.35 -8.20 -0.09
CA HIS A 75 14.76 -6.87 -0.07
C HIS A 75 13.46 -6.84 0.73
N VAL A 76 13.02 -5.65 1.08
CA VAL A 76 11.65 -5.36 1.48
C VAL A 76 11.02 -4.48 0.42
N LEU A 77 9.80 -4.79 0.02
CA LEU A 77 9.01 -3.97 -0.88
C LEU A 77 7.93 -3.25 -0.07
N LEU A 78 7.81 -1.94 -0.26
CA LEU A 78 6.73 -1.12 0.28
C LEU A 78 6.03 -0.41 -0.87
N GLN A 79 4.71 -0.43 -0.86
CA GLN A 79 3.92 0.11 -1.96
C GLN A 79 2.53 0.51 -1.48
N ALA A 80 1.96 1.56 -2.08
CA ALA A 80 0.57 1.96 -1.86
C ALA A 80 -0.18 2.01 -3.18
N SER A 81 -1.51 1.94 -3.18
CA SER A 81 -2.28 2.13 -4.41
C SER A 81 -2.09 3.54 -4.98
N LEU A 82 -2.19 3.70 -6.30
CA LEU A 82 -2.11 5.03 -6.95
C LEU A 82 -3.21 5.99 -6.48
N ASP A 83 -4.37 5.44 -6.14
CA ASP A 83 -5.51 6.20 -5.63
C ASP A 83 -5.49 6.37 -4.11
N ALA A 84 -4.46 5.91 -3.39
CA ALA A 84 -4.42 5.92 -1.92
C ALA A 84 -4.66 7.32 -1.33
N ASN A 85 -4.15 8.38 -1.98
CA ASN A 85 -4.36 9.75 -1.51
C ASN A 85 -5.84 10.19 -1.55
N GLN A 86 -6.65 9.62 -2.45
CA GLN A 86 -8.09 9.90 -2.53
C GLN A 86 -8.91 8.87 -1.75
N ARG A 87 -8.59 7.57 -1.93
CA ARG A 87 -9.32 6.44 -1.34
C ARG A 87 -9.09 6.34 0.17
N ALA A 88 -7.87 6.57 0.63
CA ALA A 88 -7.47 6.35 2.02
C ALA A 88 -6.39 7.37 2.44
N PRO A 89 -6.71 8.66 2.56
CA PRO A 89 -5.70 9.70 2.82
C PRO A 89 -4.85 9.43 4.07
N ALA A 90 -5.45 8.82 5.10
CA ALA A 90 -4.78 8.45 6.34
C ALA A 90 -3.64 7.41 6.16
N VAL A 91 -3.64 6.66 5.06
CA VAL A 91 -2.59 5.68 4.73
C VAL A 91 -1.32 6.36 4.24
N VAL A 92 -1.39 7.58 3.70
CA VAL A 92 -0.21 8.30 3.21
C VAL A 92 0.78 8.60 4.36
N PRO A 93 0.36 9.15 5.51
CA PRO A 93 1.22 9.26 6.69
C PRO A 93 1.74 7.92 7.21
N LEU A 94 0.92 6.86 7.20
CA LEU A 94 1.36 5.53 7.61
C LEU A 94 2.50 5.02 6.71
N ARG A 95 2.35 5.14 5.39
CA ARG A 95 3.40 4.76 4.43
C ARG A 95 4.70 5.49 4.72
N ALA A 96 4.64 6.81 4.93
CA ALA A 96 5.82 7.59 5.27
C ALA A 96 6.47 7.10 6.58
N LEU A 97 5.67 6.84 7.61
CA LEU A 97 6.16 6.32 8.90
C LEU A 97 6.85 4.96 8.76
N LEU A 98 6.29 4.03 7.98
CA LEU A 98 6.92 2.74 7.71
C LEU A 98 8.22 2.92 6.90
N GLN A 99 8.17 3.76 5.87
CA GLN A 99 9.32 4.03 4.99
C GLN A 99 10.52 4.60 5.75
N TRP A 100 10.30 5.51 6.70
CA TRP A 100 11.37 6.14 7.49
C TRP A 100 12.13 5.16 8.40
N GLN A 101 11.60 3.94 8.59
CA GLN A 101 12.23 2.90 9.41
C GLN A 101 13.00 1.87 8.57
N LEU A 102 13.03 2.06 7.24
CA LEU A 102 13.66 1.18 6.26
C LEU A 102 14.85 1.88 5.60
N GLU A 103 15.91 1.11 5.32
CA GLU A 103 17.09 1.61 4.63
C GLU A 103 16.87 1.56 3.11
N PRO A 104 17.00 2.68 2.38
CA PRO A 104 16.86 2.68 0.93
C PRO A 104 17.96 1.84 0.27
N VAL A 105 17.63 1.26 -0.88
CA VAL A 105 18.61 0.62 -1.77
C VAL A 105 18.97 1.56 -2.92
N ASP A 106 20.11 1.32 -3.54
CA ASP A 106 20.51 2.11 -4.69
C ASP A 106 19.64 1.82 -5.94
N TYR A 107 19.85 2.61 -7.00
CA TYR A 107 19.09 2.47 -8.24
C TYR A 107 19.21 1.09 -8.88
N LEU A 108 20.41 0.50 -8.88
CA LEU A 108 20.65 -0.80 -9.49
C LEU A 108 19.93 -1.89 -8.68
N GLU A 109 19.99 -1.80 -7.36
CA GLU A 109 19.31 -2.70 -6.44
C GLU A 109 17.78 -2.61 -6.55
N GLN A 110 17.20 -1.43 -6.80
CA GLN A 110 15.76 -1.30 -7.12
C GLN A 110 15.40 -2.16 -8.33
N VAL A 111 16.16 -2.03 -9.43
CA VAL A 111 15.92 -2.77 -10.67
C VAL A 111 16.06 -4.28 -10.43
N LEU A 112 17.08 -4.71 -9.67
CA LEU A 112 17.27 -6.11 -9.29
C LEU A 112 16.17 -6.66 -8.37
N ALA A 113 15.52 -5.79 -7.58
CA ALA A 113 14.37 -6.15 -6.78
C ALA A 113 13.07 -6.30 -7.60
N GLY A 114 13.13 -6.06 -8.91
CA GLY A 114 11.98 -6.10 -9.82
C GLY A 114 11.12 -4.83 -9.77
N VAL A 115 11.67 -3.73 -9.25
CA VAL A 115 11.04 -2.41 -9.29
C VAL A 115 11.29 -1.81 -10.67
N PRO A 116 10.24 -1.52 -11.47
CA PRO A 116 10.39 -0.82 -12.74
C PRO A 116 11.07 0.54 -12.53
N GLU A 117 11.93 0.97 -13.46
CA GLU A 117 12.48 2.34 -13.47
C GLU A 117 11.35 3.36 -13.31
N PRO A 118 11.56 4.52 -12.63
CA PRO A 118 10.52 5.46 -12.27
C PRO A 118 9.66 5.85 -13.47
N VAL A 119 8.53 5.18 -13.62
CA VAL A 119 7.78 5.24 -14.86
C VAL A 119 6.89 6.48 -14.80
N LEU A 120 7.08 7.37 -15.76
CA LEU A 120 6.07 8.37 -16.15
C LEU A 120 4.66 7.76 -16.27
N MET A 121 4.55 6.43 -16.47
CA MET A 121 3.28 5.71 -16.51
C MET A 121 2.48 5.75 -15.22
N ASP A 122 3.09 5.75 -14.03
CA ASP A 122 2.32 5.82 -12.77
C ASP A 122 1.53 7.13 -12.69
N ARG A 123 2.14 8.23 -13.16
CA ARG A 123 1.50 9.54 -13.24
C ARG A 123 0.42 9.59 -14.32
N VAL A 124 0.63 8.93 -15.46
CA VAL A 124 -0.39 8.80 -16.52
C VAL A 124 -1.58 7.98 -16.02
N LEU A 125 -1.33 6.84 -15.39
CA LEU A 125 -2.37 5.98 -14.80
C LEU A 125 -3.17 6.73 -13.73
N GLN A 126 -2.51 7.55 -12.90
CA GLN A 126 -3.19 8.36 -11.90
C GLN A 126 -4.04 9.49 -12.53
N MET A 127 -3.63 10.08 -13.65
CA MET A 127 -4.45 11.05 -14.39
C MET A 127 -5.67 10.41 -15.06
N LEU A 128 -5.57 9.14 -15.45
CA LEU A 128 -6.68 8.38 -16.07
C LEU A 128 -7.63 7.76 -15.03
N ALA A 129 -7.14 7.47 -13.82
CA ALA A 129 -7.93 7.03 -12.69
C ALA A 129 -8.75 8.23 -12.17
N GLY A 130 -9.99 8.35 -12.64
CA GLY A 130 -10.94 9.36 -12.18
C GLY A 130 -11.18 9.34 -10.67
N GLU A 131 -12.02 10.26 -10.17
CA GLU A 131 -12.26 10.40 -8.73
C GLU A 131 -12.82 9.13 -8.07
N VAL A 132 -12.27 8.76 -6.91
CA VAL A 132 -12.79 7.66 -6.10
C VAL A 132 -14.14 8.09 -5.48
N PRO A 133 -15.24 7.34 -5.64
CA PRO A 133 -16.53 7.70 -5.04
C PRO A 133 -16.49 7.71 -3.51
N ASP A 134 -17.29 8.57 -2.86
CA ASP A 134 -17.27 8.72 -1.39
C ASP A 134 -17.54 7.42 -0.64
N GLY A 135 -18.47 6.58 -1.11
CA GLY A 135 -18.76 5.27 -0.50
C GLY A 135 -17.62 4.25 -0.63
N ALA A 136 -16.62 4.51 -1.46
CA ALA A 136 -15.43 3.69 -1.65
C ALA A 136 -14.21 4.22 -0.88
N ARG A 137 -14.31 5.39 -0.24
CA ARG A 137 -13.26 6.01 0.57
C ARG A 137 -13.30 5.52 2.01
N CYS A 138 -12.15 5.57 2.67
CA CYS A 138 -11.98 5.29 4.09
C CYS A 138 -11.60 6.57 4.84
N GLY A 139 -12.06 6.68 6.09
CA GLY A 139 -11.81 7.84 6.95
C GLY A 139 -13.04 8.71 7.23
N THR A 140 -14.17 8.46 6.57
CA THR A 140 -15.48 8.98 6.95
C THR A 140 -16.31 7.85 7.59
N PRO A 141 -16.68 7.95 8.88
CA PRO A 141 -17.65 7.05 9.48
C PRO A 141 -19.06 7.24 8.90
#